data_AF-A0A259PCB7-F1
#
_entry.id   AF-A0A259PCB7-F1
#
_cell.length_a   1.000
_cell.length_b   1.000
_cell.length_c   1.000
_cell.angle_alpha   90.00
_cell.angle_beta   90.00
_cell.angle_gamma   90.00
#
_symmetry.space_group_name_H-M   'P 1'
#
loop_
_entity.id
_entity.type
_entity.pdbx_description
1 polymer ?
#
loop_
_entity_poly.entity_id
_entity_poly.type
_entity_poly.pdbx_seq_one_letter_code
_entity_poly.pdbx_strand_id
1 'polypeptide(L)'
;MQALSTSGSATWDPVFTAFNQMATTEQVSNGVSQTVPVLVGAGSQATATVMQNFNDVIDSRTSVKQGLVSKEEFIGNQEVWLKPLGSWAEQNQVNNVAGYRGNTGGLILGVDRAISQKTSLGLAFVFANSNLSSNSAAAPSSLNINSYQAGAYGHHRFTPSTMLNYQADIGINQNKGSRSISFMGTTANSSYDSYSSHLGLGLNHHLQGNDRF
;
A
#
# COMPACT_ATOMS: atom_id res chain seq x y z
N MET A 1 -12.21 -9.09 -40.89
CA MET A 1 -12.45 -9.39 -39.46
C MET A 1 -13.55 -10.43 -39.39
N GLN A 2 -13.35 -11.49 -38.61
CA GLN A 2 -14.38 -12.51 -38.40
C GLN A 2 -15.36 -11.97 -37.34
N ALA A 3 -16.67 -12.00 -37.60
CA ALA A 3 -17.65 -11.55 -36.64
C ALA A 3 -17.59 -12.45 -35.39
N LEU A 4 -17.54 -11.86 -34.20
CA LEU A 4 -17.67 -12.59 -32.95
C LEU A 4 -19.08 -13.19 -32.89
N SER A 5 -19.20 -14.50 -32.61
CA SER A 5 -20.47 -15.19 -32.58
C SER A 5 -21.37 -14.65 -31.46
N THR A 6 -22.61 -14.28 -31.79
CA THR A 6 -23.63 -13.80 -30.85
C THR A 6 -24.27 -14.92 -30.03
N SER A 7 -23.59 -16.05 -29.86
CA SER A 7 -24.11 -17.20 -29.09
C SER A 7 -23.92 -17.01 -27.56
N GLY A 8 -23.95 -15.76 -27.10
CA GLY A 8 -23.82 -15.40 -25.69
C GLY A 8 -25.18 -15.34 -24.98
N SER A 9 -25.18 -15.30 -23.65
CA SER A 9 -26.40 -14.95 -22.89
C SER A 9 -26.89 -13.56 -23.32
N ALA A 10 -28.20 -13.30 -23.30
CA ALA A 10 -28.81 -12.01 -23.65
C ALA A 10 -28.14 -10.78 -22.99
N THR A 11 -27.47 -10.96 -21.86
CA THR A 11 -26.66 -9.97 -21.14
C THR A 11 -25.41 -9.50 -21.89
N TRP A 12 -24.82 -10.33 -22.75
CA TRP A 12 -23.56 -10.04 -23.46
C TRP A 12 -23.76 -9.62 -24.92
N ASP A 13 -24.96 -9.82 -25.49
CA ASP A 13 -25.28 -9.44 -26.87
C ASP A 13 -24.98 -7.96 -27.20
N PRO A 14 -25.25 -6.98 -26.31
CA PRO A 14 -24.88 -5.58 -26.57
C PRO A 14 -23.36 -5.37 -26.68
N VAL A 15 -22.57 -6.14 -25.92
CA VAL A 15 -21.10 -6.06 -25.93
C VAL A 15 -20.53 -6.64 -27.22
N PHE A 16 -20.99 -7.82 -27.63
CA PHE A 16 -20.57 -8.42 -28.90
C PHE A 16 -20.98 -7.58 -30.11
N THR A 17 -22.17 -6.97 -30.06
CA THR A 17 -22.62 -6.02 -31.07
C THR A 17 -21.67 -4.82 -31.16
N ALA A 18 -21.30 -4.23 -30.02
CA ALA A 18 -20.37 -3.10 -29.99
C ALA A 18 -18.98 -3.47 -30.53
N PHE A 19 -18.45 -4.66 -30.21
CA PHE A 19 -17.17 -5.13 -30.77
C PHE A 19 -17.24 -5.39 -32.27
N ASN A 20 -18.34 -5.97 -32.77
CA ASN A 20 -18.53 -6.23 -34.19
C ASN A 20 -18.69 -4.94 -35.03
N GLN A 21 -18.99 -3.80 -34.40
CA GLN A 21 -19.05 -2.48 -35.04
C GLN A 21 -17.68 -1.77 -35.11
N MET A 22 -16.65 -2.32 -34.49
CA MET A 22 -15.31 -1.73 -34.51
C MET A 22 -14.60 -2.03 -35.84
N ALA A 23 -13.90 -1.03 -36.37
CA ALA A 23 -13.30 -1.06 -37.71
C ALA A 23 -11.93 -1.75 -37.75
N THR A 24 -11.26 -1.92 -36.62
CA THR A 24 -9.93 -2.53 -36.55
C THR A 24 -9.80 -3.51 -35.39
N THR A 25 -8.90 -4.48 -35.56
CA THR A 25 -8.52 -5.42 -34.49
C THR A 25 -7.96 -4.69 -33.26
N GLU A 26 -7.31 -3.55 -33.45
CA GLU A 26 -6.80 -2.72 -32.36
C GLU A 26 -7.94 -2.10 -31.53
N GLN A 27 -9.01 -1.62 -32.18
CA GLN A 27 -10.19 -1.12 -31.48
C GLN A 27 -10.88 -2.22 -30.66
N VAL A 28 -11.00 -3.43 -31.22
CA VAL A 28 -11.52 -4.61 -30.50
C VAL A 28 -10.62 -4.96 -29.32
N SER A 29 -9.30 -4.99 -29.50
CA SER A 29 -8.33 -5.25 -28.44
C SER A 29 -8.42 -4.23 -27.29
N ASN A 30 -8.54 -2.94 -27.63
CA ASN A 30 -8.72 -1.87 -26.65
C ASN A 30 -10.07 -2.00 -25.91
N GLY A 31 -11.14 -2.34 -26.63
CA GLY A 31 -12.46 -2.60 -26.05
C GLY A 31 -12.44 -3.78 -25.07
N VAL A 32 -11.80 -4.89 -25.44
CA VAL A 32 -11.61 -6.05 -24.54
C VAL A 32 -10.77 -5.65 -23.32
N SER A 33 -9.74 -4.82 -23.49
CA SER A 33 -8.93 -4.33 -22.38
C SER A 33 -9.70 -3.43 -21.40
N GLN A 34 -10.83 -2.85 -21.80
CA GLN A 34 -11.72 -2.10 -20.90
C GLN A 34 -12.65 -3.02 -20.09
N THR A 35 -12.78 -4.29 -20.47
CA THR A 35 -13.65 -5.26 -19.76
C THR A 35 -12.91 -6.08 -18.70
N VAL A 36 -11.57 -6.05 -18.66
CA VAL A 36 -10.79 -6.74 -17.62
C VAL A 36 -10.87 -6.03 -16.26
N PRO A 37 -10.71 -6.74 -15.12
CA PRO A 37 -10.78 -6.16 -13.79
C PRO A 37 -9.78 -5.02 -13.57
N VAL A 38 -10.19 -4.04 -12.77
CA VAL A 38 -9.38 -2.87 -12.42
C VAL A 38 -8.17 -3.29 -11.59
N LEU A 39 -6.97 -2.88 -12.03
CA LEU A 39 -5.75 -2.80 -11.22
C LEU A 39 -5.54 -4.04 -10.32
N VAL A 40 -5.55 -5.23 -10.92
CA VAL A 40 -5.43 -6.52 -10.20
C VAL A 40 -4.20 -6.49 -9.30
N GLY A 41 -4.42 -6.59 -7.98
CA GLY A 41 -3.36 -6.60 -6.96
C GLY A 41 -2.91 -5.21 -6.46
N ALA A 42 -3.25 -4.11 -7.14
CA ALA A 42 -2.79 -2.78 -6.74
C ALA A 42 -3.34 -2.33 -5.38
N GLY A 43 -4.57 -2.77 -5.03
CA GLY A 43 -5.13 -2.53 -3.69
C GLY A 43 -4.33 -3.19 -2.58
N SER A 44 -3.93 -4.45 -2.78
CA SER A 44 -3.07 -5.18 -1.85
C SER A 44 -1.68 -4.54 -1.75
N GLN A 45 -1.16 -4.04 -2.86
CA GLN A 45 0.17 -3.42 -2.90
C GLN A 45 0.20 -2.06 -2.22
N ALA A 46 -0.83 -1.23 -2.42
CA ALA A 46 -1.01 0.01 -1.67
C ALA A 46 -1.20 -0.25 -0.16
N THR A 47 -1.95 -1.29 0.20
CA THR A 47 -2.07 -1.74 1.60
C THR A 47 -0.69 -2.11 2.16
N ALA A 48 0.11 -2.88 1.42
CA ALA A 48 1.47 -3.24 1.81
C ALA A 48 2.39 -2.02 1.95
N THR A 49 2.24 -1.00 1.09
CA THR A 49 2.98 0.26 1.19
C THR A 49 2.65 1.01 2.48
N VAL A 50 1.38 1.08 2.90
CA VAL A 50 1.00 1.71 4.18
C VAL A 50 1.62 0.94 5.35
N MET A 51 1.63 -0.40 5.29
CA MET A 51 2.26 -1.24 6.32
C MET A 51 3.78 -1.06 6.39
N GLN A 52 4.45 -0.97 5.24
CA GLN A 52 5.89 -0.68 5.16
C GLN A 52 6.20 0.70 5.76
N ASN A 53 5.46 1.73 5.36
CA ASN A 53 5.62 3.07 5.91
C ASN A 53 5.41 3.08 7.44
N PHE A 54 4.44 2.31 7.96
CA PHE A 54 4.23 2.15 9.41
C PHE A 54 5.48 1.54 10.07
N ASN A 55 5.96 0.41 9.56
CA ASN A 55 7.13 -0.30 10.10
C ASN A 55 8.39 0.58 10.08
N ASP A 56 8.66 1.25 8.97
CA ASP A 56 9.82 2.14 8.80
C ASP A 56 9.82 3.27 9.83
N VAL A 57 8.64 3.83 10.13
CA VAL A 57 8.52 4.87 11.17
C VAL A 57 8.74 4.30 12.57
N ILE A 58 8.24 3.09 12.86
CA ILE A 58 8.47 2.42 14.14
C ILE A 58 9.95 2.08 14.36
N ASP A 59 10.62 1.57 13.34
CA ASP A 59 12.05 1.24 13.38
C ASP A 59 12.91 2.49 13.55
N SER A 60 12.58 3.56 12.82
CA SER A 60 13.15 4.90 12.98
C SER A 60 12.98 5.43 14.41
N ARG A 61 11.74 5.42 14.94
CA ARG A 61 11.44 5.90 16.30
C ARG A 61 12.23 5.12 17.35
N THR A 62 12.28 3.80 17.20
CA THR A 62 13.03 2.90 18.08
C THR A 62 14.54 3.18 18.03
N SER A 63 15.08 3.40 16.83
CA SER A 63 16.50 3.73 16.61
C SER A 63 16.90 5.08 17.21
N VAL A 64 16.06 6.12 17.04
CA VAL A 64 16.26 7.44 17.66
C VAL A 64 16.29 7.33 19.18
N LYS A 65 15.33 6.62 19.78
CA LYS A 65 15.28 6.45 21.25
C LYS A 65 16.47 5.67 21.82
N GLN A 66 17.16 4.90 20.98
CA GLN A 66 18.35 4.14 21.36
C GLN A 66 19.65 4.90 21.09
N GLY A 67 19.57 6.09 20.50
CA GLY A 67 20.75 6.87 20.11
C GLY A 67 21.52 6.24 18.94
N LEU A 68 20.91 5.31 18.19
CA LEU A 68 21.53 4.66 17.03
C LEU A 68 21.58 5.60 15.82
N VAL A 69 20.65 6.55 15.75
CA VAL A 69 20.58 7.58 14.72
C VAL A 69 20.37 8.95 15.37
N SER A 70 21.03 9.97 14.84
CA SER A 70 21.11 11.29 15.51
C SER A 70 20.14 12.34 14.94
N LYS A 71 19.44 12.06 13.83
CA LYS A 71 18.79 13.10 13.02
C LYS A 71 17.52 12.63 12.30
N GLU A 72 16.50 12.26 13.05
CA GLU A 72 15.18 12.09 12.46
C GLU A 72 14.16 12.90 13.24
N GLU A 73 13.49 13.83 12.56
CA GLU A 73 12.56 14.76 13.18
C GLU A 73 11.21 14.09 13.42
N PHE A 74 10.88 13.91 14.69
CA PHE A 74 9.55 13.60 15.16
C PHE A 74 8.97 14.86 15.80
N ILE A 75 7.77 15.26 15.41
CA ILE A 75 7.06 16.38 16.03
C ILE A 75 6.51 15.89 17.37
N GLY A 76 6.85 16.55 18.48
CA GLY A 76 6.39 16.18 19.81
C GLY A 76 7.53 16.08 20.82
N ASN A 77 7.43 15.13 21.74
CA ASN A 77 8.40 14.90 22.81
C ASN A 77 8.87 13.43 22.86
N GLN A 78 9.54 13.06 23.96
CA GLN A 78 10.11 11.72 24.14
C GLN A 78 9.06 10.61 24.32
N GLU A 79 7.81 10.96 24.59
CA GLU A 79 6.74 10.01 24.84
C GLU A 79 5.65 10.10 23.78
N VAL A 80 5.20 11.30 23.41
CA VAL A 80 4.16 11.53 22.40
C VAL A 80 4.80 12.13 21.16
N TRP A 81 4.49 11.56 20.00
CA TRP A 81 5.10 11.97 18.74
C TRP A 81 4.12 11.88 17.57
N LEU A 82 4.42 12.63 16.53
CA LEU A 82 3.72 12.66 15.26
C LEU A 82 4.73 12.82 14.12
N LYS A 83 4.44 12.18 12.99
CA LYS A 83 5.27 12.24 11.79
C LYS A 83 4.39 12.17 10.53
N PRO A 84 4.56 13.07 9.56
CA PRO A 84 3.97 12.89 8.24
C PRO A 84 4.64 11.73 7.50
N LEU A 85 3.87 11.02 6.69
CA LEU A 85 4.37 9.98 5.80
C LEU A 85 3.96 10.28 4.35
N GLY A 86 4.83 9.88 3.43
CA GLY A 86 4.59 10.00 2.01
C GLY A 86 5.39 8.94 1.26
N SER A 87 4.78 8.33 0.27
CA SER A 87 5.47 7.39 -0.61
C SER A 87 4.89 7.42 -2.03
N TRP A 88 5.72 7.04 -2.98
CA TRP A 88 5.35 6.86 -4.38
C TRP A 88 5.58 5.40 -4.76
N ALA A 89 4.65 4.84 -5.52
CA ALA A 89 4.73 3.48 -6.04
C ALA A 89 4.56 3.53 -7.56
N GLU A 90 5.44 2.84 -8.29
CA GLU A 90 5.31 2.65 -9.72
C GLU A 90 5.45 1.15 -10.02
N GLN A 91 4.48 0.62 -10.75
CA GLN A 91 4.52 -0.73 -11.28
C GLN A 91 4.50 -0.66 -12.80
N ASN A 92 5.52 -1.26 -13.41
CA ASN A 92 5.59 -1.45 -14.85
C ASN A 92 4.58 -2.52 -15.31
N GLN A 93 4.36 -2.60 -16.62
CA GLN A 93 3.53 -3.66 -17.20
C GLN A 93 4.08 -5.04 -16.85
N VAL A 94 3.19 -5.95 -16.41
CA VAL A 94 3.53 -7.35 -16.11
C VAL A 94 2.52 -8.25 -16.83
N ASN A 95 2.98 -9.24 -17.59
CA ASN A 95 2.12 -10.23 -18.27
C ASN A 95 0.96 -9.61 -19.07
N ASN A 96 1.24 -8.52 -19.82
CA ASN A 96 0.24 -7.74 -20.59
C ASN A 96 -0.86 -7.07 -19.75
N VAL A 97 -0.72 -7.02 -18.43
CA VAL A 97 -1.54 -6.19 -17.55
C VAL A 97 -0.88 -4.82 -17.44
N ALA A 98 -1.64 -3.79 -17.76
CA ALA A 98 -1.17 -2.41 -17.67
C ALA A 98 -0.64 -2.09 -16.27
N GLY A 99 0.52 -1.45 -16.24
CA GLY A 99 1.11 -0.94 -15.01
C GLY A 99 0.27 0.18 -14.37
N TYR A 100 0.74 0.66 -13.22
CA TYR A 100 0.10 1.75 -12.50
C TYR A 100 1.12 2.64 -11.80
N ARG A 101 0.68 3.85 -11.46
CA ARG A 101 1.39 4.74 -10.54
C ARG A 101 0.47 5.06 -9.36
N GLY A 102 1.08 5.18 -8.19
CA GLY A 102 0.39 5.47 -6.95
C GLY A 102 1.17 6.46 -6.11
N ASN A 103 0.45 7.32 -5.41
CA ASN A 103 0.99 8.12 -4.33
C ASN A 103 0.21 7.80 -3.05
N THR A 104 0.90 7.78 -1.94
CA THR A 104 0.32 7.63 -0.61
C THR A 104 0.77 8.79 0.25
N GLY A 105 -0.17 9.43 0.93
CA GLY A 105 0.12 10.49 1.89
C GLY A 105 -0.66 10.24 3.18
N GLY A 106 -0.06 10.58 4.31
CA GLY A 106 -0.71 10.37 5.59
C GLY A 106 0.04 10.95 6.76
N LEU A 107 -0.44 10.61 7.94
CA LEU A 107 0.15 10.99 9.21
C LEU A 107 0.10 9.78 10.13
N ILE A 108 1.19 9.58 10.85
CA ILE A 108 1.30 8.61 11.93
C ILE A 108 1.57 9.36 13.23
N LEU A 109 0.89 8.93 14.27
CA LEU A 109 1.04 9.45 15.61
C LEU A 109 1.21 8.28 16.57
N GLY A 110 1.96 8.50 17.64
CA GLY A 110 2.21 7.45 18.60
C GLY A 110 2.55 7.97 19.98
N VAL A 111 2.48 7.03 20.91
CA VAL A 111 2.92 7.21 22.29
C VAL A 111 3.80 6.03 22.67
N ASP A 112 4.97 6.28 23.24
CA ASP A 112 5.86 5.24 23.75
C ASP A 112 6.53 5.63 25.06
N ARG A 113 6.77 4.63 25.92
CA ARG A 113 7.32 4.83 27.25
C ARG A 113 8.25 3.70 27.65
N ALA A 114 9.31 4.04 28.36
CA ALA A 114 10.14 3.08 29.07
C ALA A 114 9.39 2.56 30.30
N ILE A 115 9.07 1.26 30.32
CA ILE A 115 8.43 0.59 31.45
C ILE A 115 9.50 0.12 32.46
N SER A 116 10.72 -0.12 31.98
CA SER A 116 11.89 -0.39 32.79
C SER A 116 13.16 0.15 32.10
N GLN A 117 14.32 0.02 32.74
CA GLN A 117 15.61 0.36 32.11
C GLN A 117 15.91 -0.50 30.86
N LYS A 118 15.28 -1.66 30.73
CA LYS A 118 15.51 -2.63 29.64
C LYS A 118 14.34 -2.77 28.68
N THR A 119 13.18 -2.17 28.96
CA THR A 119 11.94 -2.42 28.19
C THR A 119 11.18 -1.15 27.92
N SER A 120 10.81 -0.97 26.65
CA SER A 120 9.93 0.09 26.19
C SER A 120 8.74 -0.53 25.48
N LEU A 121 7.58 0.11 25.64
CA LEU A 121 6.36 -0.21 24.91
C LEU A 121 5.80 1.06 24.28
N GLY A 122 5.15 0.92 23.13
CA GLY A 122 4.51 1.99 22.42
C GLY A 122 3.29 1.53 21.64
N LEU A 123 2.42 2.49 21.37
CA LEU A 123 1.26 2.38 20.51
C LEU A 123 1.37 3.43 19.42
N ALA A 124 1.02 3.07 18.20
CA ALA A 124 0.96 4.01 17.08
C ALA A 124 -0.32 3.79 16.28
N PHE A 125 -0.78 4.88 15.67
CA PHE A 125 -1.91 4.92 14.78
C PHE A 125 -1.54 5.72 13.54
N VAL A 126 -1.89 5.19 12.37
CA VAL A 126 -1.67 5.82 11.08
C VAL A 126 -2.99 5.96 10.34
N PHE A 127 -3.17 7.13 9.73
CA PHE A 127 -4.19 7.36 8.72
C PHE A 127 -3.50 7.77 7.43
N ALA A 128 -3.85 7.11 6.33
CA ALA A 128 -3.25 7.35 5.02
C ALA A 128 -4.31 7.30 3.92
N ASN A 129 -4.07 8.08 2.88
CA ASN A 129 -4.83 8.03 1.65
C ASN A 129 -3.88 7.68 0.50
N SER A 130 -4.28 6.69 -0.30
CA SER A 130 -3.54 6.27 -1.49
C SER A 130 -4.39 6.46 -2.73
N ASN A 131 -3.84 7.13 -3.74
CA ASN A 131 -4.47 7.32 -5.04
C ASN A 131 -3.63 6.60 -6.10
N LEU A 132 -4.25 5.66 -6.79
CA LEU A 132 -3.62 4.86 -7.84
C LEU A 132 -4.32 5.08 -9.17
N SER A 133 -3.55 5.25 -10.23
CA SER A 133 -4.04 5.43 -11.60
C SER A 133 -3.33 4.45 -12.53
N SER A 134 -4.09 3.83 -13.44
CA SER A 134 -3.51 2.97 -14.48
C SER A 134 -2.70 3.77 -15.48
N ASN A 135 -1.62 3.15 -15.98
CA ASN A 135 -0.83 3.68 -17.08
C ASN A 135 -1.45 3.39 -18.47
N SER A 136 -2.60 2.72 -18.54
CA SER A 136 -3.28 2.42 -19.81
C SER A 136 -4.13 3.59 -20.30
N ALA A 137 -3.76 4.17 -21.45
CA ALA A 137 -4.58 5.17 -22.13
C ALA A 137 -5.87 4.55 -22.74
N ALA A 138 -5.83 3.27 -23.10
CA ALA A 138 -6.95 2.55 -23.70
C ALA A 138 -8.00 2.09 -22.67
N ALA A 139 -7.60 1.91 -21.41
CA ALA A 139 -8.47 1.47 -20.32
C ALA A 139 -8.14 2.24 -19.02
N PRO A 140 -8.46 3.55 -18.96
CA PRO A 140 -8.19 4.35 -17.79
C PRO A 140 -9.00 3.83 -16.61
N SER A 141 -8.29 3.63 -15.49
CA SER A 141 -8.89 3.20 -14.24
C SER A 141 -8.15 3.82 -13.05
N SER A 142 -8.89 4.00 -11.96
CA SER A 142 -8.41 4.60 -10.73
C SER A 142 -8.84 3.80 -9.51
N LEU A 143 -8.00 3.78 -8.49
CA LEU A 143 -8.29 3.18 -7.19
C LEU A 143 -7.88 4.15 -6.08
N ASN A 144 -8.84 4.51 -5.24
CA ASN A 144 -8.63 5.36 -4.08
C ASN A 144 -8.81 4.51 -2.82
N ILE A 145 -7.87 4.62 -1.89
CA ILE A 145 -7.84 3.80 -0.68
C ILE A 145 -7.67 4.71 0.53
N ASN A 146 -8.56 4.57 1.50
CA ASN A 146 -8.41 5.18 2.82
C ASN A 146 -8.00 4.09 3.80
N SER A 147 -6.82 4.22 4.38
CA SER A 147 -6.20 3.24 5.27
C SER A 147 -6.14 3.76 6.69
N TYR A 148 -6.54 2.92 7.63
CA TYR A 148 -6.43 3.14 9.07
C TYR A 148 -5.73 1.94 9.68
N GLN A 149 -4.57 2.15 10.28
CA GLN A 149 -3.78 1.07 10.88
C GLN A 149 -3.31 1.46 12.28
N ALA A 150 -3.39 0.49 13.19
CA ALA A 150 -3.02 0.66 14.58
C ALA A 150 -2.09 -0.48 14.98
N GLY A 151 -1.09 -0.18 15.79
CA GLY A 151 -0.14 -1.19 16.23
C GLY A 151 0.46 -0.91 17.59
N ALA A 152 0.91 -1.99 18.22
CA ALA A 152 1.77 -1.95 19.39
C ALA A 152 3.18 -2.35 18.97
N TYR A 153 4.17 -1.70 19.56
CA TYR A 153 5.57 -1.98 19.33
C TYR A 153 6.36 -1.85 20.62
N GLY A 154 7.55 -2.41 20.62
CA GLY A 154 8.43 -2.30 21.77
C GLY A 154 9.75 -2.98 21.53
N HIS A 155 10.59 -2.87 22.56
CA HIS A 155 11.86 -3.57 22.57
C HIS A 155 12.21 -4.04 23.98
N HIS A 156 13.00 -5.10 24.04
CA HIS A 156 13.57 -5.65 25.26
C HIS A 156 15.07 -5.85 25.08
N ARG A 157 15.85 -5.25 25.97
CA ARG A 157 17.31 -5.34 25.98
C ARG A 157 17.77 -6.49 26.88
N PHE A 158 18.39 -7.50 26.28
CA PHE A 158 18.97 -8.63 27.02
C PHE A 158 20.34 -8.26 27.61
N THR A 159 21.19 -7.64 26.79
CA THR A 159 22.53 -7.16 27.14
C THR A 159 22.71 -5.75 26.58
N PRO A 160 23.74 -4.98 27.00
CA PRO A 160 24.01 -3.67 26.41
C PRO A 160 24.16 -3.68 24.88
N SER A 161 24.58 -4.80 24.30
CA SER A 161 24.75 -4.97 22.86
C SER A 161 23.62 -5.74 22.16
N THR A 162 22.78 -6.50 22.87
CA THR A 162 21.75 -7.36 22.28
C THR A 162 20.34 -6.94 22.69
N MET A 163 19.46 -6.79 21.70
CA MET A 163 18.08 -6.36 21.91
C MET A 163 17.11 -7.04 20.95
N LEU A 164 15.94 -7.37 21.46
CA LEU A 164 14.79 -7.83 20.68
C LEU A 164 13.80 -6.68 20.48
N ASN A 165 13.43 -6.42 19.24
CA ASN A 165 12.29 -5.61 18.84
C ASN A 165 11.10 -6.53 18.56
N TYR A 166 9.91 -6.04 18.87
CA TYR A 166 8.67 -6.73 18.55
C TYR A 166 7.60 -5.71 18.18
N GLN A 167 6.74 -6.11 17.25
CA GLN A 167 5.59 -5.31 16.84
C GLN A 167 4.44 -6.19 16.38
N ALA A 168 3.23 -5.68 16.59
CA ALA A 168 2.00 -6.27 16.09
C ALA A 168 1.04 -5.17 15.71
N ASP A 169 0.44 -5.26 14.53
CA ASP A 169 -0.42 -4.23 14.00
C ASP A 169 -1.54 -4.79 13.12
N ILE A 170 -2.63 -4.03 13.04
CA ILE A 170 -3.84 -4.36 12.28
C ILE A 170 -4.29 -3.13 11.49
N GLY A 171 -4.84 -3.36 10.31
CA GLY A 171 -5.31 -2.30 9.42
C GLY A 171 -6.64 -2.60 8.76
N ILE A 172 -7.40 -1.55 8.49
CA ILE A 172 -8.62 -1.57 7.69
C ILE A 172 -8.44 -0.57 6.55
N ASN A 173 -8.76 -1.00 5.34
CA ASN A 173 -8.62 -0.18 4.14
C ASN A 173 -9.94 -0.18 3.39
N GLN A 174 -10.47 1.02 3.13
CA GLN A 174 -11.67 1.22 2.35
C GLN A 174 -11.27 1.49 0.91
N ASN A 175 -11.61 0.58 -0.01
CA ASN A 175 -11.15 0.61 -1.38
C ASN A 175 -12.29 1.04 -2.31
N LYS A 176 -12.07 2.10 -3.08
CA LYS A 176 -13.02 2.59 -4.09
C LYS A 176 -12.37 2.61 -5.47
N GLY A 177 -12.80 1.70 -6.32
CA GLY A 177 -12.32 1.57 -7.70
C GLY A 177 -13.31 2.12 -8.72
N SER A 178 -12.79 2.67 -9.81
CA SER A 178 -13.58 3.09 -10.95
C SER A 178 -12.86 2.80 -12.26
N ARG A 179 -13.59 2.34 -13.28
CA ARG A 179 -13.10 2.17 -14.65
C ARG A 179 -14.04 2.74 -15.68
N SER A 180 -13.47 3.40 -16.69
CA SER A 180 -14.22 3.81 -17.87
C SER A 180 -14.30 2.67 -18.88
N ILE A 181 -15.51 2.39 -19.36
CA ILE A 181 -15.80 1.49 -20.47
C ILE A 181 -16.32 2.36 -21.62
N SER A 182 -15.39 3.08 -22.24
CA SER A 182 -15.67 4.14 -23.21
C SER A 182 -16.43 3.62 -24.44
N PHE A 183 -16.17 2.39 -24.90
CA PHE A 183 -16.88 1.83 -26.06
C PHE A 183 -18.38 1.57 -25.80
N MET A 184 -18.79 1.52 -24.53
CA MET A 184 -20.20 1.45 -24.12
C MET A 184 -20.72 2.75 -23.51
N GLY A 185 -19.88 3.77 -23.37
CA GLY A 185 -20.23 5.01 -22.66
C GLY A 185 -20.61 4.79 -21.19
N THR A 186 -20.05 3.77 -20.53
CA THR A 186 -20.39 3.44 -19.13
C THR A 186 -19.18 3.48 -18.21
N THR A 187 -19.43 3.55 -16.90
CA THR A 187 -18.40 3.47 -15.86
C THR A 187 -18.77 2.36 -14.89
N ALA A 188 -17.84 1.44 -14.63
CA ALA A 188 -18.02 0.43 -13.61
C ALA A 188 -17.30 0.84 -12.33
N ASN A 189 -18.01 0.79 -11.21
CA ASN A 189 -17.50 1.17 -9.88
C ASN A 189 -17.40 -0.07 -8.98
N SER A 190 -16.43 -0.06 -8.07
CA SER A 190 -16.28 -1.08 -7.03
C SER A 190 -16.05 -0.42 -5.68
N SER A 191 -16.62 -1.02 -4.62
CA SER A 191 -16.39 -0.62 -3.23
C SER A 191 -16.24 -1.87 -2.39
N TYR A 192 -15.13 -2.01 -1.69
CA TYR A 192 -14.88 -3.14 -0.80
C TYR A 192 -13.92 -2.75 0.31
N ASP A 193 -14.05 -3.43 1.45
CA ASP A 193 -13.12 -3.27 2.57
C ASP A 193 -12.07 -4.39 2.53
N SER A 194 -10.84 -4.06 2.90
CA SER A 194 -9.77 -5.04 3.09
C SER A 194 -9.15 -4.87 4.48
N TYR A 195 -8.73 -5.99 5.05
CA TYR A 195 -8.12 -6.06 6.37
C TYR A 195 -6.68 -6.53 6.23
N SER A 196 -5.79 -5.98 7.04
CA SER A 196 -4.40 -6.40 7.14
C SER A 196 -4.02 -6.64 8.59
N SER A 197 -3.04 -7.51 8.78
CA SER A 197 -2.43 -7.78 10.07
C SER A 197 -0.96 -8.08 9.86
N HIS A 198 -0.12 -7.64 10.78
CA HIS A 198 1.31 -7.92 10.75
C HIS A 198 1.86 -8.19 12.15
N LEU A 199 2.87 -9.05 12.18
CA LEU A 199 3.61 -9.42 13.36
C LEU A 199 5.09 -9.45 12.97
N GLY A 200 5.91 -8.69 13.69
CA GLY A 200 7.33 -8.55 13.43
C GLY A 200 8.16 -8.80 14.68
N LEU A 201 9.28 -9.51 14.51
CA LEU A 201 10.32 -9.68 15.52
C LEU A 201 11.66 -9.36 14.88
N GLY A 202 12.51 -8.61 15.58
CA GLY A 202 13.86 -8.25 15.10
C GLY A 202 14.88 -8.40 16.20
N LEU A 203 16.04 -8.98 15.92
CA LEU A 203 17.14 -9.08 16.89
C LEU A 203 18.29 -8.20 16.41
N ASN A 204 18.65 -7.20 17.22
CA ASN A 204 19.76 -6.31 16.95
C ASN A 204 20.93 -6.65 17.88
N HIS A 205 22.13 -6.80 17.30
CA HIS A 205 23.37 -6.97 18.05
C HIS A 205 24.42 -5.97 17.59
N HIS A 206 24.92 -5.14 18.51
CA HIS A 206 25.97 -4.16 18.21
C HIS A 206 27.36 -4.74 18.49
N LEU A 207 28.21 -4.78 17.46
CA LEU A 207 29.61 -5.15 17.57
C LEU A 207 30.47 -3.88 17.60
N GLN A 208 31.23 -3.69 18.68
CA GLN A 208 32.26 -2.65 18.73
C GLN A 208 33.52 -3.19 18.06
N GLY A 209 33.82 -2.69 16.86
CA GLY A 209 35.11 -2.89 16.21
C GLY A 209 36.16 -2.08 16.95
N ASN A 210 37.22 -2.75 17.42
CA ASN A 210 38.36 -2.06 18.00
C ASN A 210 39.20 -1.52 16.84
N ASP A 211 39.10 -0.22 16.54
CA ASP A 211 39.98 0.44 15.58
C ASP A 211 41.40 0.47 16.17
N ARG A 212 42.15 -0.60 15.92
CA ARG A 212 43.60 -0.66 16.10
C ARG A 212 44.24 -0.92 14.74
N PHE A 213 44.57 0.18 14.07
CA PHE A 213 45.66 0.24 13.10
C PHE A 213 46.68 1.25 13.60
#